data_AF-A0A974PSI3-F1
#
_entry.id   AF-A0A974PSI3-F1
#
_cell.length_a   1.000
_cell.length_b   1.000
_cell.length_c   1.000
_cell.angle_alpha   90.00
_cell.angle_beta   90.00
_cell.angle_gamma   90.00
#
_symmetry.space_group_name_H-M   'P 1'
#
loop_
_entity.id
_entity.type
_entity.pdbx_description
1 polymer ?
#
loop_
_entity_poly.entity_id
_entity_poly.type
_entity_poly.pdbx_seq_one_letter_code
_entity_poly.pdbx_strand_id
1 'polypeptide(L)'
;MKVRDYLAIPYVIEAAPVERADGEWTRRLGYPELSAFHVETQDVESGLRELEVFRVKEIVRLLKAGEKPPVPRPPLMNTDPEWQARALGVWDLVGPILDVDADRLAEGQ
;
A
#
# COMPACT_ATOMS: atom_id res chain seq x y z
N MET A 1 11.65 -9.80 -9.36
CA MET A 1 11.42 -8.95 -8.15
C MET A 1 10.49 -9.75 -7.28
N LYS A 2 10.85 -9.91 -6.01
CA LYS A 2 10.01 -10.58 -5.03
C LYS A 2 8.92 -9.64 -4.53
N VAL A 3 7.86 -10.20 -3.95
CA VAL A 3 6.78 -9.41 -3.32
C VAL A 3 7.34 -8.41 -2.31
N ARG A 4 8.33 -8.81 -1.49
CA ARG A 4 9.03 -7.90 -0.56
C ARG A 4 9.59 -6.65 -1.23
N ASP A 5 10.10 -6.77 -2.47
CA ASP A 5 10.70 -5.65 -3.17
C ASP A 5 9.62 -4.64 -3.57
N TYR A 6 8.45 -5.12 -4.00
CA TYR A 6 7.30 -4.26 -4.31
C TYR A 6 6.74 -3.55 -3.08
N LEU A 7 6.69 -4.24 -1.93
CA LEU A 7 6.26 -3.63 -0.66
C LEU A 7 7.24 -2.58 -0.13
N ALA A 8 8.50 -2.64 -0.56
CA ALA A 8 9.56 -1.69 -0.22
C ALA A 8 9.66 -0.49 -1.18
N ILE A 9 8.79 -0.39 -2.19
CA ILE A 9 8.74 0.77 -3.09
C ILE A 9 8.23 2.01 -2.32
N PRO A 10 8.98 3.12 -2.30
CA PRO A 10 8.61 4.32 -1.55
C PRO A 10 7.64 5.19 -2.36
N TYR A 11 6.34 4.90 -2.27
CA TYR A 11 5.30 5.76 -2.85
C TYR A 11 5.15 7.08 -2.07
N VAL A 12 4.76 8.15 -2.76
CA VAL A 12 4.45 9.45 -2.11
C VAL A 12 3.04 9.40 -1.52
N ILE A 13 2.91 9.80 -0.26
CA ILE A 13 1.61 10.11 0.34
C ILE A 13 1.32 11.58 0.06
N GLU A 14 0.17 11.86 -0.55
CA GLU A 14 -0.40 13.20 -0.58
C GLU A 14 -1.43 13.33 0.53
N ALA A 15 -1.40 14.48 1.23
CA ALA A 15 -2.36 14.84 2.24
C ALA A 15 -2.84 16.27 2.00
N ALA A 16 -4.14 16.46 1.84
CA ALA A 16 -4.73 17.77 1.57
C ALA A 16 -5.97 18.02 2.45
N PRO A 17 -6.18 19.26 2.92
CA PRO A 17 -7.45 19.62 3.56
C PRO A 17 -8.57 19.60 2.51
N VAL A 18 -9.73 19.07 2.88
CA VAL A 18 -10.93 19.10 2.02
C VAL A 18 -12.15 19.48 2.84
N GLU A 19 -12.99 20.33 2.29
CA GLU A 19 -14.28 20.72 2.87
C GLU A 19 -15.35 19.70 2.47
N ARG A 20 -16.12 19.22 3.45
CA ARG A 20 -17.23 18.28 3.26
C ARG A 20 -18.52 19.04 2.97
N ALA A 21 -19.54 18.30 2.51
CA ALA A 21 -20.82 18.88 2.13
C ALA A 21 -21.57 19.58 3.28
N ASP A 22 -21.24 19.24 4.53
CA ASP A 22 -21.77 19.86 5.76
C ASP A 22 -20.99 21.10 6.20
N GLY A 23 -19.95 21.50 5.47
CA GLY A 23 -19.06 22.62 5.81
C GLY A 23 -17.96 22.25 6.81
N GLU A 24 -17.88 20.99 7.24
CA GLU A 24 -16.76 20.53 8.06
C GLU A 24 -15.50 20.31 7.22
N TRP A 25 -14.35 20.58 7.82
CA TRP A 25 -13.06 20.33 7.18
C TRP A 25 -12.47 19.02 7.65
N THR A 26 -11.99 18.22 6.70
CA THR A 26 -11.27 16.98 6.95
C THR A 26 -9.96 16.95 6.17
N ARG A 27 -9.23 15.83 6.22
CA ARG A 27 -8.01 15.61 5.45
C ARG A 27 -8.21 14.42 4.54
N ARG A 28 -7.83 14.56 3.28
CA ARG A 28 -7.79 13.47 2.32
C ARG A 28 -6.35 13.01 2.17
N LEU A 29 -6.09 11.73 2.41
CA LEU A 29 -4.80 11.09 2.22
C LEU A 29 -4.89 10.10 1.05
N GLY A 30 -3.85 10.00 0.23
CA GLY A 30 -3.83 9.07 -0.89
C GLY A 30 -2.43 8.76 -1.42
N TYR A 31 -2.36 7.69 -2.22
CA TYR A 31 -1.19 7.29 -2.98
C TYR A 31 -1.45 7.54 -4.48
N PRO A 32 -1.16 8.75 -5.00
CA PRO A 32 -1.46 9.12 -6.40
C PRO A 32 -0.76 8.21 -7.42
N GLU A 33 0.37 7.62 -7.03
CA GLU A 33 1.16 6.70 -7.84
C GLU A 33 0.57 5.28 -7.90
N LEU A 34 -0.37 4.92 -7.02
CA LEU A 34 -0.90 3.55 -6.91
C LEU A 34 -2.35 3.45 -7.39
N SER A 35 -3.21 4.38 -6.97
CA SER A 35 -4.63 4.38 -7.37
C SER A 35 -5.30 5.73 -7.08
N ALA A 36 -6.54 5.91 -7.54
CA ALA A 36 -7.39 7.05 -7.16
C ALA A 36 -8.04 6.90 -5.77
N PHE A 37 -7.80 5.79 -5.06
CA PHE A 37 -8.32 5.59 -3.71
C PHE A 37 -7.71 6.60 -2.74
N HIS A 38 -8.56 7.09 -1.84
CA HIS A 38 -8.18 8.03 -0.81
C HIS A 38 -8.96 7.75 0.47
N VAL A 39 -8.35 8.08 1.60
CA VAL A 39 -8.98 8.03 2.92
C VAL A 39 -9.27 9.47 3.35
N GLU A 40 -10.51 9.74 3.75
CA GLU A 40 -10.86 11.01 4.40
C GLU A 40 -10.92 10.83 5.92
N THR A 41 -10.13 11.59 6.66
CA THR A 41 -9.99 11.43 8.11
C THR A 41 -9.85 12.74 8.86
N GLN A 42 -10.42 12.76 10.08
CA GLN A 42 -10.11 13.79 11.08
C GLN A 42 -8.82 13.48 11.83
N ASP A 43 -8.53 12.20 12.05
CA ASP A 43 -7.33 11.71 12.72
C ASP A 43 -6.32 11.18 11.69
N VAL A 44 -5.19 11.88 11.56
CA VAL A 44 -4.14 11.56 10.59
C VAL A 44 -3.53 10.19 10.86
N GLU A 45 -3.36 9.80 12.13
CA GLU A 45 -2.73 8.52 12.46
C GLU A 45 -3.60 7.34 12.02
N SER A 46 -4.88 7.36 12.39
CA SER A 46 -5.84 6.33 11.95
C SER A 46 -5.96 6.27 10.43
N GLY A 47 -6.05 7.42 9.75
CA GLY A 47 -6.17 7.45 8.29
C GLY A 47 -4.90 6.99 7.56
N LEU A 48 -3.72 7.30 8.09
CA LEU A 48 -2.46 6.78 7.56
C LEU A 48 -2.38 5.26 7.70
N ARG A 49 -2.80 4.72 8.85
CA ARG A 49 -2.85 3.28 9.07
C ARG A 49 -3.79 2.58 8.08
N GLU A 50 -4.98 3.14 7.85
CA GLU A 50 -5.92 2.63 6.86
C GLU A 50 -5.34 2.67 5.44
N LEU A 51 -4.72 3.79 5.07
CA LEU A 51 -4.09 3.96 3.76
C LEU A 51 -2.94 2.96 3.55
N GLU A 52 -2.15 2.66 4.59
CA GLU A 52 -1.09 1.66 4.52
C GLU A 52 -1.62 0.22 4.37
N VAL A 53 -2.71 -0.12 5.07
CA VAL A 53 -3.40 -1.40 4.86
C VAL A 53 -3.90 -1.51 3.42
N PHE A 54 -4.47 -0.42 2.88
CA PHE A 54 -4.88 -0.34 1.48
C PHE A 54 -3.70 -0.57 0.53
N ARG A 55 -2.57 0.14 0.72
CA ARG A 55 -1.37 0.02 -0.11
C ARG A 55 -0.91 -1.43 -0.24
N VAL A 56 -0.78 -2.13 0.89
CA VAL A 56 -0.33 -3.53 0.91
C VAL A 56 -1.32 -4.43 0.16
N LYS A 57 -2.63 -4.27 0.43
CA LYS A 57 -3.67 -5.07 -0.22
C LYS A 57 -3.69 -4.86 -1.73
N GLU A 58 -3.55 -3.62 -2.17
CA GLU A 58 -3.58 -3.27 -3.59
C GLU A 58 -2.36 -3.81 -4.34
N ILE A 59 -1.16 -3.67 -3.76
CA ILE A 59 0.06 -4.27 -4.34
C ILE A 59 -0.10 -5.78 -4.47
N VAL A 60 -0.55 -6.47 -3.42
CA VAL A 60 -0.74 -7.92 -3.46
C VAL A 60 -1.83 -8.31 -4.46
N ARG A 61 -2.92 -7.55 -4.58
CA ARG A 61 -3.98 -7.77 -5.57
C ARG A 61 -3.42 -7.70 -7.00
N LEU A 62 -2.69 -6.64 -7.32
CA LEU A 62 -2.08 -6.44 -8.64
C LEU A 62 -1.14 -7.60 -8.99
N LEU A 63 -0.23 -7.94 -8.07
CA LEU A 63 0.76 -9.00 -8.29
C LEU A 63 0.11 -10.37 -8.49
N LYS A 64 -0.94 -10.69 -7.72
CA LYS A 64 -1.70 -11.93 -7.90
C LYS A 64 -2.39 -11.99 -9.25
N ALA A 65 -2.87 -10.85 -9.76
CA ALA A 65 -3.49 -10.77 -11.09
C ALA A 65 -2.47 -10.79 -12.26
N GLY A 66 -1.17 -10.91 -11.98
CA GLY A 66 -0.11 -10.80 -13.00
C GLY A 66 0.14 -9.37 -13.48
N GLU A 67 -0.47 -8.38 -12.83
CA GLU A 67 -0.21 -6.96 -13.07
C GLU A 67 0.99 -6.50 -12.26
N LYS A 68 1.74 -5.53 -12.79
CA LYS A 68 2.91 -4.96 -12.10
C LYS A 68 2.51 -3.64 -11.42
N PRO A 69 2.58 -3.54 -10.08
CA PRO A 69 2.44 -2.26 -9.40
C PRO A 69 3.42 -1.22 -9.96
N PRO A 70 3.06 0.07 -9.96
CA PRO A 70 3.94 1.14 -10.40
C PRO A 70 5.25 1.15 -9.62
N VAL A 71 6.39 1.35 -10.30
CA VAL A 71 7.72 1.41 -9.67
C VAL A 71 8.34 2.79 -9.93
N PRO A 72 7.79 3.87 -9.35
CA PRO A 72 8.27 5.24 -9.60
C PRO A 72 9.69 5.46 -9.07
N ARG A 73 10.08 4.67 -8.07
CA ARG A 73 11.38 4.71 -7.38
C ARG A 73 11.83 3.27 -7.07
N PRO A 74 13.15 3.03 -6.97
CA PRO A 74 13.65 1.71 -6.60
C PRO A 74 13.23 1.34 -5.17
N PRO A 75 13.05 0.03 -4.88
CA PRO A 75 12.81 -0.46 -3.53
C PRO A 75 13.86 0.00 -2.51
N LEU A 76 13.43 0.34 -1.30
CA LEU A 76 14.33 0.71 -0.21
C LEU A 76 14.99 -0.53 0.41
N MET A 77 16.31 -0.60 0.37
CA MET A 77 17.09 -1.74 0.89
C MET A 77 17.01 -1.94 2.40
N ASN A 78 16.67 -0.90 3.16
CA ASN A 78 16.66 -0.89 4.63
C ASN A 78 15.24 -0.90 5.22
N THR A 79 14.23 -1.28 4.44
CA THR A 79 12.87 -1.48 4.93
C THR A 79 12.66 -2.90 5.43
N ASP A 80 11.72 -3.07 6.36
CA ASP A 80 11.29 -4.36 6.87
C ASP A 80 9.80 -4.60 6.55
N PRO A 81 9.49 -5.14 5.36
CA PRO A 81 8.11 -5.46 4.98
C PRO A 81 7.44 -6.52 5.85
N GLU A 82 8.22 -7.40 6.49
CA GLU A 82 7.71 -8.43 7.40
C GLU A 82 7.17 -7.79 8.69
N TRP A 83 7.97 -6.93 9.32
CA TRP A 83 7.53 -6.16 10.48
C TRP A 83 6.33 -5.26 10.16
N GLN A 84 6.37 -4.54 9.03
CA GLN A 84 5.26 -3.67 8.60
C GLN A 84 3.96 -4.46 8.43
N ALA A 85 3.99 -5.60 7.74
CA ALA A 85 2.80 -6.42 7.53
C ALA A 85 2.19 -6.93 8.85
N ARG A 86 3.02 -7.29 9.83
CA ARG A 86 2.55 -7.67 11.18
C ARG A 86 1.96 -6.48 11.93
N ALA A 87 2.64 -5.33 11.94
CA ALA A 87 2.20 -4.13 12.62
C ALA A 87 0.85 -3.60 12.06
N LEU A 88 0.61 -3.79 10.76
CA LEU A 88 -0.63 -3.43 10.07
C LEU A 88 -1.74 -4.50 10.20
N GLY A 89 -1.44 -5.69 10.72
CA GLY A 89 -2.41 -6.78 10.85
C GLY A 89 -2.76 -7.45 9.51
N VAL A 90 -1.86 -7.42 8.52
CA VAL A 90 -2.04 -8.01 7.18
C VAL A 90 -1.07 -9.17 6.92
N TRP A 91 -0.46 -9.72 7.97
CA TRP A 91 0.52 -10.80 7.85
C TRP A 91 -0.03 -12.03 7.13
N ASP A 92 -1.26 -12.45 7.41
CA ASP A 92 -1.83 -13.65 6.79
C ASP A 92 -1.95 -13.52 5.26
N LEU A 93 -2.06 -12.29 4.75
CA LEU A 93 -2.07 -11.99 3.32
C LEU A 93 -0.66 -12.02 2.71
N VAL A 94 0.34 -11.53 3.44
CA VAL A 94 1.70 -11.26 2.94
C VAL A 94 2.67 -12.40 3.22
N GLY A 95 2.65 -12.96 4.43
CA GLY A 95 3.61 -13.95 4.92
C GLY A 95 3.83 -15.13 3.98
N PRO A 96 2.78 -15.78 3.45
CA PRO A 96 2.93 -16.91 2.53
C PRO A 96 3.62 -16.56 1.19
N ILE A 97 3.63 -15.28 0.79
CA ILE A 97 4.06 -14.84 -0.55
C ILE A 97 5.25 -13.88 -0.52
N LEU A 98 5.70 -13.45 0.66
CA LEU A 98 6.65 -12.35 0.82
C LEU A 98 7.93 -12.53 -0.02
N ASP A 99 8.41 -13.77 -0.13
CA ASP A 99 9.67 -14.10 -0.80
C ASP A 99 9.50 -14.75 -2.16
N VAL A 100 8.26 -14.81 -2.64
CA VAL A 100 7.89 -15.35 -3.95
C VAL A 100 8.18 -14.28 -5.01
N ASP A 101 8.75 -14.71 -6.14
CA ASP A 101 8.87 -13.85 -7.32
C ASP A 101 7.49 -13.50 -7.87
N ALA A 102 7.29 -12.23 -8.21
CA ALA A 102 6.01 -11.73 -8.70
C ALA A 102 5.46 -12.51 -9.91
N ASP A 103 6.33 -12.85 -10.87
CA ASP A 103 5.93 -13.58 -12.06
C ASP A 103 5.41 -15.00 -11.70
N ARG A 104 6.04 -15.67 -10.71
CA ARG A 104 5.58 -16.98 -10.20
C ARG A 104 4.29 -16.88 -9.39
N LEU A 105 4.10 -15.78 -8.65
CA LEU A 105 2.89 -15.57 -7.86
C LEU A 105 1.64 -15.52 -8.75
N ALA A 106 1.76 -14.94 -9.95
CA ALA A 106 0.68 -14.86 -10.92
C ALA A 106 0.33 -16.24 -11.55
N GLU A 107 1.31 -17.12 -11.72
CA GLU A 107 1.13 -18.46 -12.29
C GLU A 107 0.48 -19.47 -11.32
N GLY A 108 0.50 -19.18 -10.02
CA GLY A 108 0.01 -20.07 -8.96
C GLY A 108 -1.47 -19.88 -8.57
N GLN A 109 -2.25 -19.14 -9.37
CA GLN A 109 -3.69 -18.95 -9.18
C GLN A 109 -4.54 -20.04 -9.88
#